data_AF-A0A1Y1N7N1-F1
#
_entry.id   AF-A0A1Y1N7N1-F1
#
_cell.length_a   1.000
_cell.length_b   1.000
_cell.length_c   1.000
_cell.angle_alpha   90.00
_cell.angle_beta   90.00
_cell.angle_gamma   90.00
#
_symmetry.space_group_name_H-M   'P 1'
#
loop_
_entity.id
_entity.type
_entity.pdbx_description
1 polymer ?
#
loop_
_entity_poly.entity_id
_entity_poly.type
_entity_poly.pdbx_seq_one_letter_code
_entity_poly.pdbx_strand_id
1 'polypeptide(L)'
;MTSLLLDIDKRYHSFFGPLQFCWYNMFNNHFFSKDAKDIFHDFLKQSAGQLVIVMDPPFGGRIELLAQTVVSINRLNKAVNGSENDLPVLFVFPYFMEPQILNSFSDFVMLDYKVDYDNHPLFRDGPKGRKQGSPVRIFTNISVSSITLPADEGYKFCDKCVRWVSLENRHCNECELCTSKDGRTYVHCQKCQRCVKPTWSHCATCNRCAQTDHDCSEIVFSQACFHCKEPGHKKRECPKVNHAELQLKRKMGVKTKSRKKLKRAK
;
A
#
# COMPACT_ATOMS: atom_id res chain seq x y z
N MET A 1 1.10 26.24 4.95
CA MET A 1 1.16 24.82 5.36
C MET A 1 2.52 24.59 6.00
N THR A 2 2.57 24.01 7.20
CA THR A 2 3.83 23.68 7.89
C THR A 2 4.24 22.25 7.53
N SER A 3 5.54 21.98 7.48
CA SER A 3 6.09 20.65 7.17
C SER A 3 7.36 20.38 7.96
N LEU A 4 7.53 19.15 8.41
CA LEU A 4 8.75 18.65 9.06
C LEU A 4 9.29 17.46 8.26
N LEU A 5 10.49 17.62 7.70
CA LEU A 5 11.16 16.60 6.91
C LEU A 5 11.95 15.65 7.83
N LEU A 6 11.63 14.36 7.79
CA LEU A 6 12.39 13.31 8.46
C LEU A 6 13.15 12.50 7.41
N ASP A 7 14.47 12.68 7.32
CA ASP A 7 15.29 11.98 6.31
C ASP A 7 16.62 11.50 6.90
N ILE A 8 17.16 10.44 6.32
CA ILE A 8 18.47 9.88 6.67
C ILE A 8 19.61 10.66 6.00
N ASP A 9 19.31 11.39 4.93
CA ASP A 9 20.28 12.22 4.23
C ASP A 9 20.55 13.52 4.99
N LYS A 10 21.64 13.49 5.76
CA LYS A 10 22.11 14.66 6.53
C LYS A 10 22.41 15.90 5.69
N ARG A 11 22.56 15.79 4.35
CA ARG A 11 22.82 16.95 3.49
C ARG A 11 21.69 17.98 3.54
N TYR A 12 20.46 17.53 3.80
CA TYR A 12 19.29 18.42 3.97
C TYR A 12 19.42 19.40 5.12
N HIS A 13 20.27 19.12 6.11
CA HIS A 13 20.57 20.04 7.20
C HIS A 13 21.17 21.37 6.74
N SER A 14 21.74 21.42 5.51
CA SER A 14 22.28 22.65 4.93
C SER A 14 21.22 23.54 4.28
N PHE A 15 20.02 23.01 4.04
CA PHE A 15 18.95 23.69 3.29
C PHE A 15 17.72 24.01 4.15
N PHE A 16 17.49 23.27 5.23
CA PHE A 16 16.33 23.42 6.10
C PHE A 16 16.71 23.95 7.48
N GLY A 17 15.84 24.78 8.05
CA GLY A 17 15.98 25.22 9.44
C GLY A 17 15.83 24.06 10.42
N PRO A 18 16.31 24.21 11.67
CA PRO A 18 16.27 23.15 12.68
C PRO A 18 14.84 22.66 13.00
N LEU A 19 13.84 23.53 12.87
CA LEU A 19 12.42 23.19 13.09
C LEU A 19 11.73 22.56 11.87
N GLN A 20 12.44 22.42 10.74
CA GLN A 20 11.89 21.93 9.47
C GLN A 20 12.53 20.61 9.03
N PHE A 21 13.63 20.19 9.66
CA PHE A 21 14.32 18.96 9.35
C PHE A 21 14.80 18.23 10.60
N CYS A 22 14.66 16.90 10.60
CA CYS A 22 15.26 16.03 11.60
C CYS A 22 16.04 14.92 10.90
N TRP A 23 17.31 14.77 11.25
CA TRP A 23 18.11 13.64 10.80
C TRP A 23 17.58 12.37 11.45
N TYR A 24 17.00 11.48 10.63
CA TYR A 24 16.12 10.42 11.08
C TYR A 24 16.26 9.14 10.24
N ASN A 25 16.17 7.98 10.87
CA ASN A 25 16.12 6.69 10.19
C ASN A 25 14.74 6.05 10.36
N MET A 26 14.01 5.94 9.24
CA MET A 26 12.66 5.39 9.18
C MET A 26 12.56 3.88 9.42
N PHE A 27 13.64 3.11 9.31
CA PHE A 27 13.60 1.65 9.50
C PHE A 27 13.69 1.24 10.97
N ASN A 28 14.20 2.09 11.83
CA ASN A 28 14.35 1.82 13.26
C ASN A 28 13.79 2.94 14.14
N ASN A 29 13.08 3.91 13.56
CA ASN A 29 12.50 5.06 14.24
C ASN A 29 13.52 5.83 15.10
N HIS A 30 14.74 6.01 14.57
CA HIS A 30 15.86 6.62 15.29
C HIS A 30 16.09 8.07 14.86
N PHE A 31 16.15 8.97 15.84
CA PHE A 31 16.58 10.36 15.67
C PHE A 31 18.06 10.46 16.05
N PHE A 32 18.88 11.00 15.15
CA PHE A 32 20.34 11.06 15.35
C PHE A 32 20.78 12.27 16.18
N SER A 33 19.97 13.34 16.24
CA SER A 33 20.20 14.48 17.14
C SER A 33 19.35 14.33 18.40
N LYS A 34 19.85 14.86 19.53
CA LYS A 34 19.11 14.85 20.80
C LYS A 34 17.83 15.70 20.69
N ASP A 35 17.96 16.90 20.14
CA ASP A 35 16.89 17.89 20.05
C ASP A 35 15.82 17.50 19.01
N ALA A 36 16.17 16.68 18.02
CA ALA A 36 15.26 16.28 16.95
C ALA A 36 14.00 15.53 17.46
N LYS A 37 14.12 14.82 18.58
CA LYS A 37 12.96 14.18 19.24
C LYS A 37 11.99 15.22 19.81
N ASP A 38 12.53 16.26 20.45
CA ASP A 38 11.73 17.33 21.06
C ASP A 38 11.05 18.16 19.97
N ILE A 39 11.79 18.47 18.89
CA ILE A 39 11.25 19.15 17.70
C ILE A 39 10.11 18.36 17.07
N PHE A 40 10.29 17.04 16.88
CA PHE A 40 9.23 16.18 16.35
C PHE A 40 8.00 16.14 17.28
N HIS A 41 8.23 16.01 18.58
CA HIS A 41 7.18 15.99 19.58
C HIS A 41 6.39 17.31 19.63
N ASP A 42 7.06 18.45 19.56
CA ASP A 42 6.43 19.76 19.53
C ASP A 42 5.68 19.99 18.22
N PHE A 43 6.19 19.50 17.09
CA PHE A 43 5.48 19.51 15.82
C PHE A 43 4.17 18.72 15.87
N LEU A 44 4.17 17.54 16.52
CA LEU A 44 2.95 16.75 16.74
C LEU A 44 1.93 17.52 17.59
N LYS A 45 2.36 18.21 18.65
CA LYS A 45 1.47 19.04 19.49
C LYS A 45 0.85 20.20 18.72
N GLN A 46 1.68 20.94 18.01
CA GLN A 46 1.25 22.14 17.28
C GLN A 46 0.33 21.81 16.10
N SER A 47 0.45 20.61 15.54
CA SER A 47 -0.32 20.16 14.37
C SER A 47 -1.47 19.21 14.74
N ALA A 48 -1.92 19.23 16.01
CA ALA A 48 -2.96 18.32 16.51
C ALA A 48 -4.23 18.38 15.65
N GLY A 49 -4.69 17.22 15.19
CA GLY A 49 -5.90 17.08 14.37
C GLY A 49 -5.76 17.52 12.90
N GLN A 50 -4.62 18.07 12.48
CA GLN A 50 -4.39 18.58 11.12
C GLN A 50 -3.10 18.02 10.50
N LEU A 51 -2.74 16.79 10.86
CA LEU A 51 -1.49 16.17 10.43
C LEU A 51 -1.75 15.00 9.47
N VAL A 52 -0.93 14.91 8.41
CA VAL A 52 -0.83 13.77 7.50
C VAL A 52 0.62 13.33 7.39
N ILE A 53 0.87 12.03 7.41
CA ILE A 53 2.19 11.46 7.17
C ILE A 53 2.31 11.14 5.68
N VAL A 54 3.30 11.71 4.99
CA VAL A 54 3.64 11.34 3.61
C VAL A 54 4.96 10.57 3.64
N MET A 55 4.97 9.37 3.07
CA MET A 55 6.14 8.49 3.06
C MET A 55 6.46 8.07 1.63
N ASP A 56 7.69 8.31 1.21
CA ASP A 56 8.26 7.76 -0.03
C ASP A 56 9.57 7.00 0.30
N PRO A 57 9.48 5.80 0.88
CA PRO A 57 10.64 5.05 1.35
C PRO A 57 11.36 4.34 0.18
N PRO A 58 12.64 3.97 0.35
CA PRO A 58 13.34 3.18 -0.66
C PRO A 58 12.67 1.82 -0.86
N PHE A 59 12.34 1.48 -2.12
CA PHE A 59 11.53 0.30 -2.45
C PHE A 59 12.17 -1.06 -2.11
N GLY A 60 13.50 -1.09 -1.95
CA GLY A 60 14.23 -2.29 -1.50
C GLY A 60 14.12 -2.56 0.00
N GLY A 61 13.52 -1.65 0.77
CA GLY A 61 13.36 -1.77 2.22
C GLY A 61 12.34 -2.82 2.67
N ARG A 62 12.48 -3.28 3.93
CA ARG A 62 11.50 -4.14 4.60
C ARG A 62 10.26 -3.33 5.01
N ILE A 63 9.10 -3.65 4.44
CA ILE A 63 7.84 -2.95 4.72
C ILE A 63 7.40 -3.13 6.17
N GLU A 64 7.70 -4.28 6.78
CA GLU A 64 7.32 -4.57 8.17
C GLU A 64 7.93 -3.57 9.16
N LEU A 65 9.16 -3.11 8.91
CA LEU A 65 9.87 -2.13 9.74
C LEU A 65 9.25 -0.73 9.60
N LEU A 66 8.92 -0.33 8.37
CA LEU A 66 8.25 0.94 8.09
C LEU A 66 6.87 1.00 8.76
N ALA A 67 6.14 -0.13 8.78
CA ALA A 67 4.88 -0.23 9.51
C ALA A 67 5.05 -0.08 11.02
N GLN A 68 6.11 -0.67 11.61
CA GLN A 68 6.41 -0.45 13.04
C GLN A 68 6.73 1.02 13.35
N THR A 69 7.39 1.72 12.43
CA THR A 69 7.64 3.16 12.54
C THR A 69 6.34 3.96 12.57
N VAL A 70 5.42 3.73 11.62
CA VAL A 70 4.11 4.40 11.61
C VAL A 70 3.32 4.10 12.89
N VAL A 71 3.34 2.85 13.37
CA VAL A 71 2.71 2.47 14.64
C VAL A 71 3.32 3.24 15.83
N SER A 72 4.63 3.42 15.83
CA SER A 72 5.32 4.16 16.89
C SER A 72 4.99 5.65 16.87
N ILE A 73 4.94 6.26 15.68
CA ILE A 73 4.51 7.65 15.49
C ILE A 73 3.06 7.83 15.94
N ASN A 74 2.16 6.92 15.56
CA ASN A 74 0.76 6.96 16.01
C ASN A 74 0.67 6.88 17.54
N ARG A 75 1.37 5.93 18.19
CA ARG A 75 1.39 5.85 19.67
C ARG A 75 1.84 7.15 20.31
N LEU A 76 2.89 7.78 19.78
CA LEU A 76 3.37 9.06 20.28
C LEU A 76 2.31 10.15 20.09
N ASN A 77 1.74 10.28 18.88
CA ASN A 77 0.69 11.26 18.61
C ASN A 77 -0.52 11.10 19.54
N LYS A 78 -0.96 9.87 19.83
CA LYS A 78 -2.06 9.61 20.77
C LYS A 78 -1.70 9.99 22.20
N ALA A 79 -0.49 9.67 22.65
CA ALA A 79 -0.02 10.04 23.98
C ALA A 79 0.09 11.57 24.15
N VAL A 80 0.47 12.26 23.09
CA VAL A 80 0.74 13.71 23.09
C VAL A 80 -0.54 14.54 22.94
N ASN A 81 -1.46 14.10 22.07
CA ASN A 81 -2.64 14.87 21.68
C ASN A 81 -3.96 14.30 22.24
N GLY A 82 -3.94 13.18 22.96
CA GLY A 82 -5.16 12.52 23.45
C GLY A 82 -6.09 12.00 22.35
N SER A 83 -5.60 11.89 21.11
CA SER A 83 -6.37 11.35 19.97
C SER A 83 -6.51 9.83 20.11
N GLU A 84 -7.71 9.31 19.82
CA GLU A 84 -7.93 7.87 19.67
C GLU A 84 -7.67 7.38 18.25
N ASN A 85 -7.71 8.29 17.27
CA ASN A 85 -7.56 7.99 15.85
C ASN A 85 -6.09 7.93 15.44
N ASP A 86 -5.78 7.01 14.52
CA ASP A 86 -4.49 6.96 13.84
C ASP A 86 -4.37 8.13 12.86
N LEU A 87 -3.14 8.59 12.63
CA LEU A 87 -2.87 9.64 11.67
C LEU A 87 -3.19 9.18 10.24
N PRO A 88 -3.74 10.06 9.39
CA PRO A 88 -3.77 9.87 7.95
C PRO A 88 -2.36 9.61 7.39
N VAL A 89 -2.21 8.59 6.55
CA VAL A 89 -0.93 8.23 5.90
C VAL A 89 -1.10 8.16 4.39
N LEU A 90 -0.18 8.78 3.65
CA LEU A 90 0.01 8.62 2.21
C LEU A 90 1.35 7.90 2.00
N PHE A 91 1.29 6.59 1.75
CA PHE A 91 2.45 5.72 1.59
C PHE A 91 2.68 5.42 0.10
N VAL A 92 3.70 6.05 -0.47
CA VAL A 92 4.06 5.95 -1.88
C VAL A 92 4.90 4.70 -2.11
N PHE A 93 4.41 3.76 -2.91
CA PHE A 93 5.11 2.49 -3.14
C PHE A 93 4.64 1.78 -4.43
N PRO A 94 5.42 0.83 -5.00
CA PRO A 94 4.98 0.12 -6.20
C PRO A 94 3.76 -0.76 -6.00
N TYR A 95 2.80 -0.72 -6.95
CA TYR A 95 1.53 -1.45 -6.87
C TYR A 95 1.69 -2.97 -6.73
N PHE A 96 2.76 -3.54 -7.29
CA PHE A 96 3.00 -4.99 -7.26
C PHE A 96 3.41 -5.50 -5.87
N MET A 97 3.73 -4.59 -4.94
CA MET A 97 4.03 -4.88 -3.54
C MET A 97 2.80 -4.78 -2.63
N GLU A 98 1.62 -4.49 -3.18
CA GLU A 98 0.37 -4.40 -2.42
C GLU A 98 0.13 -5.60 -1.48
N PRO A 99 0.36 -6.88 -1.85
CA PRO A 99 0.18 -7.98 -0.92
C PRO A 99 1.05 -7.89 0.33
N GLN A 100 2.28 -7.40 0.19
CA GLN A 100 3.22 -7.19 1.30
C GLN A 100 2.81 -5.99 2.14
N ILE A 101 2.41 -4.89 1.49
CA ILE A 101 1.88 -3.69 2.17
C ILE A 101 0.68 -4.04 3.02
N LEU A 102 -0.33 -4.72 2.45
CA LEU A 102 -1.54 -5.09 3.20
C LEU A 102 -1.30 -6.14 4.30
N ASN A 103 -0.18 -6.87 4.25
CA ASN A 103 0.21 -7.74 5.37
C ASN A 103 0.74 -6.93 6.57
N SER A 104 1.33 -5.76 6.33
CA SER A 104 1.87 -4.88 7.39
C SER A 104 0.91 -3.73 7.77
N PHE A 105 0.15 -3.23 6.79
CA PHE A 105 -0.82 -2.15 6.86
C PHE A 105 -2.20 -2.65 6.39
N SER A 106 -2.89 -3.40 7.26
CA SER A 106 -4.10 -4.12 6.88
C SER A 106 -5.33 -3.24 6.58
N ASP A 107 -5.29 -1.98 7.02
CA ASP A 107 -6.32 -0.97 6.85
C ASP A 107 -6.06 -0.03 5.66
N PHE A 108 -4.93 -0.22 4.95
CA PHE A 108 -4.60 0.61 3.80
C PHE A 108 -5.37 0.16 2.55
N VAL A 109 -5.59 1.11 1.65
CA VAL A 109 -6.14 0.91 0.32
C VAL A 109 -5.29 1.63 -0.70
N MET A 110 -5.13 1.03 -1.88
CA MET A 110 -4.37 1.61 -2.98
C MET A 110 -5.24 2.57 -3.79
N LEU A 111 -4.78 3.80 -3.98
CA LEU A 111 -5.35 4.76 -4.91
C LEU A 111 -4.91 4.44 -6.35
N ASP A 112 -5.69 4.88 -7.34
CA ASP A 112 -5.34 4.62 -8.74
C ASP A 112 -4.35 5.65 -9.32
N TYR A 113 -4.03 6.69 -8.55
CA TYR A 113 -3.10 7.75 -8.94
C TYR A 113 -1.69 7.22 -9.18
N LYS A 114 -1.19 7.45 -10.39
CA LYS A 114 0.15 7.09 -10.85
C LYS A 114 1.12 8.20 -10.40
N VAL A 115 2.05 7.87 -9.51
CA VAL A 115 3.07 8.82 -9.03
C VAL A 115 4.27 8.74 -9.97
N ASP A 116 4.54 9.81 -10.71
CA ASP A 116 5.70 9.92 -11.60
C ASP A 116 6.91 10.54 -10.90
N TYR A 117 8.11 10.13 -11.32
CA TYR A 117 9.37 10.60 -10.77
C TYR A 117 10.23 11.27 -11.83
N ASP A 118 10.57 12.53 -11.62
CA ASP A 118 11.41 13.32 -12.52
C ASP A 118 12.77 12.71 -12.84
N ASN A 119 13.27 11.70 -12.15
CA ASN A 119 14.64 11.16 -12.30
C ASN A 119 14.75 9.63 -12.41
N HIS A 120 13.64 8.88 -12.49
CA HIS A 120 13.71 7.42 -12.49
C HIS A 120 13.34 6.77 -13.84
N PRO A 121 14.26 6.08 -14.54
CA PRO A 121 14.01 5.56 -15.90
C PRO A 121 12.86 4.53 -15.97
N LEU A 122 12.54 3.85 -14.86
CA LEU A 122 11.44 2.89 -14.79
C LEU A 122 10.11 3.46 -14.26
N PHE A 123 10.09 4.71 -13.76
CA PHE A 123 8.96 5.35 -13.06
C PHE A 123 8.59 6.73 -13.63
N ARG A 124 8.78 6.90 -14.95
CA ARG A 124 8.31 8.06 -15.71
C ARG A 124 7.32 7.63 -16.77
N ASP A 125 6.38 8.52 -17.07
CA ASP A 125 5.67 8.57 -18.34
C ASP A 125 6.54 9.24 -19.44
N GLY A 126 6.41 8.77 -20.69
CA GLY A 126 7.12 9.34 -21.85
C GLY A 126 7.84 8.33 -22.77
N PRO A 127 8.53 8.79 -23.83
CA PRO A 127 9.11 7.93 -24.88
C PRO A 127 10.16 6.93 -24.38
N LYS A 128 10.84 7.26 -23.27
CA LYS A 128 11.82 6.41 -22.58
C LYS A 128 11.24 5.76 -21.30
N GLY A 129 9.98 6.07 -20.97
CA GLY A 129 9.25 5.55 -19.82
C GLY A 129 8.55 4.23 -20.10
N ARG A 130 7.80 3.70 -19.13
CA ARG A 130 6.97 2.51 -19.38
C ARG A 130 5.78 2.91 -20.25
N LYS A 131 5.40 2.04 -21.20
CA LYS A 131 4.18 2.18 -22.02
C LYS A 131 2.86 2.31 -21.23
N GLN A 132 2.88 2.19 -19.90
CA GLN A 132 1.70 2.05 -19.05
C GLN A 132 1.78 2.94 -17.80
N GLY A 133 2.65 3.97 -17.84
CA GLY A 133 2.93 4.85 -16.73
C GLY A 133 3.76 4.25 -15.60
N SER A 134 4.03 5.09 -14.61
CA SER A 134 4.74 4.68 -13.41
C SER A 134 4.02 3.51 -12.73
N PRO A 135 4.76 2.52 -12.17
CA PRO A 135 4.21 1.46 -11.33
C PRO A 135 3.98 1.92 -9.89
N VAL A 136 4.27 3.16 -9.54
CA VAL A 136 4.17 3.67 -8.17
C VAL A 136 2.77 4.24 -7.92
N ARG A 137 2.18 3.87 -6.79
CA ARG A 137 0.85 4.28 -6.33
C ARG A 137 0.93 4.80 -4.91
N ILE A 138 -0.16 5.42 -4.47
CA ILE A 138 -0.35 5.83 -3.08
C ILE A 138 -1.21 4.78 -2.37
N PHE A 139 -0.73 4.30 -1.22
CA PHE A 139 -1.48 3.48 -0.27
C PHE A 139 -1.85 4.34 0.94
N THR A 140 -3.09 4.26 1.41
CA THR A 140 -3.56 5.14 2.47
C THR A 140 -4.62 4.49 3.34
N ASN A 141 -4.71 4.91 4.62
CA ASN A 141 -5.82 4.62 5.51
C ASN A 141 -6.96 5.67 5.42
N ILE A 142 -6.81 6.68 4.56
CA ILE A 142 -7.84 7.69 4.29
C ILE A 142 -8.95 7.07 3.44
N SER A 143 -10.20 7.49 3.69
CA SER A 143 -11.34 7.06 2.87
C SER A 143 -11.15 7.48 1.41
N VAL A 144 -11.17 6.52 0.49
CA VAL A 144 -11.02 6.78 -0.96
C VAL A 144 -12.08 7.71 -1.53
N SER A 145 -13.27 7.75 -0.92
CA SER A 145 -14.36 8.65 -1.31
C SER A 145 -14.06 10.12 -1.02
N SER A 146 -13.12 10.40 -0.11
CA SER A 146 -12.71 11.77 0.26
C SER A 146 -11.55 12.30 -0.58
N ILE A 147 -10.95 11.46 -1.44
CA ILE A 147 -9.80 11.83 -2.26
C ILE A 147 -10.25 12.03 -3.71
N THR A 148 -10.01 13.23 -4.22
CA THR A 148 -10.27 13.59 -5.62
C THR A 148 -8.98 13.48 -6.43
N LEU A 149 -9.05 12.86 -7.61
CA LEU A 149 -7.92 12.80 -8.55
C LEU A 149 -8.16 13.78 -9.72
N PRO A 150 -7.10 14.34 -10.31
CA PRO A 150 -7.20 15.36 -11.37
C PRO A 150 -7.84 14.78 -12.64
N ALA A 151 -9.02 15.29 -13.02
CA ALA A 151 -9.74 14.79 -14.20
C ALA A 151 -9.00 15.10 -15.51
N ASP A 152 -8.32 16.24 -15.54
CA ASP A 152 -7.47 16.74 -16.63
C ASP A 152 -6.22 15.88 -16.86
N GLU A 153 -5.78 15.11 -15.87
CA GLU A 153 -4.68 14.13 -15.99
C GLU A 153 -5.17 12.72 -16.34
N GLY A 154 -6.43 12.55 -16.76
CA GLY A 154 -6.95 11.27 -17.20
C GLY A 154 -7.46 10.36 -16.08
N TYR A 155 -8.09 10.97 -15.07
CA TYR A 155 -8.84 10.26 -14.04
C TYR A 155 -10.34 10.56 -14.13
N LYS A 156 -11.17 9.62 -13.66
CA LYS A 156 -12.63 9.76 -13.58
C LYS A 156 -13.15 9.23 -12.26
N PHE A 157 -14.29 9.73 -11.82
CA PHE A 157 -15.01 9.15 -10.70
C PHE A 157 -15.78 7.89 -11.14
N CYS A 158 -15.77 6.85 -10.31
CA CYS A 158 -16.58 5.65 -10.49
C CYS A 158 -17.66 5.61 -9.41
N ASP A 159 -18.92 5.85 -9.80
CA ASP A 159 -20.05 5.92 -8.87
C ASP A 159 -20.29 4.60 -8.13
N LYS A 160 -20.10 3.46 -8.81
CA LYS A 160 -20.30 2.13 -8.21
C LYS A 160 -19.30 1.83 -7.10
N CYS A 161 -18.05 2.26 -7.26
CA CYS A 161 -17.00 2.05 -6.27
C CYS A 161 -16.81 3.24 -5.33
N VAL A 162 -17.49 4.37 -5.59
CA VAL A 162 -17.39 5.64 -4.87
C VAL A 162 -15.93 6.08 -4.70
N ARG A 163 -15.17 6.06 -5.79
CA ARG A 163 -13.75 6.45 -5.81
C ARG A 163 -13.30 6.91 -7.19
N TRP A 164 -12.24 7.69 -7.20
CA TRP A 164 -11.55 8.06 -8.43
C TRP A 164 -10.66 6.91 -8.94
N VAL A 165 -10.66 6.74 -10.26
CA VAL A 165 -9.93 5.71 -11.00
C VAL A 165 -9.35 6.31 -12.28
N SER A 166 -8.31 5.69 -12.82
CA SER A 166 -7.77 6.01 -14.15
C SER A 166 -8.81 5.77 -15.24
N LEU A 167 -8.74 6.51 -16.34
CA LEU A 167 -9.68 6.37 -17.46
C LEU A 167 -9.72 4.93 -18.01
N GLU A 168 -8.58 4.25 -18.04
CA GLU A 168 -8.44 2.87 -18.57
C GLU A 168 -8.96 1.79 -17.61
N ASN A 169 -9.09 2.11 -16.32
CA ASN A 169 -9.61 1.20 -15.31
C ASN A 169 -11.14 1.12 -15.39
N ARG A 170 -11.62 0.07 -16.07
CA ARG A 170 -13.06 -0.19 -16.20
C ARG A 170 -13.56 -0.97 -14.99
N HIS A 171 -14.69 -0.53 -14.44
CA HIS A 171 -15.40 -1.28 -13.42
C HIS A 171 -15.85 -2.64 -13.98
N CYS A 172 -15.51 -3.72 -13.28
CA CYS A 172 -15.98 -5.05 -13.61
C CYS A 172 -17.28 -5.32 -12.85
N ASN A 173 -18.39 -5.47 -13.57
CA ASN A 173 -19.71 -5.72 -12.94
C ASN A 173 -19.77 -7.07 -12.21
N GLU A 174 -18.97 -8.05 -12.61
CA GLU A 174 -18.95 -9.38 -11.97
C GLU A 174 -18.11 -9.41 -10.69
N CYS A 175 -17.05 -8.60 -10.65
CA CYS A 175 -16.25 -8.42 -9.43
C CYS A 175 -16.81 -7.31 -8.53
N GLU A 176 -17.69 -6.46 -9.06
CA GLU A 176 -18.17 -5.21 -8.45
C GLU A 176 -17.04 -4.25 -8.05
N LEU A 177 -15.93 -4.27 -8.80
CA LEU A 177 -14.70 -3.56 -8.46
C LEU A 177 -14.01 -3.00 -9.70
N CYS A 178 -13.33 -1.86 -9.54
CA CYS A 178 -12.31 -1.38 -10.47
C CYS A 178 -10.99 -2.05 -10.11
N THR A 179 -10.54 -3.01 -10.91
CA THR A 179 -9.49 -3.97 -10.52
C THR A 179 -8.15 -3.75 -11.20
N SER A 180 -8.08 -2.86 -12.20
CA SER A 180 -6.81 -2.56 -12.85
C SER A 180 -5.85 -1.94 -11.85
N LYS A 181 -4.58 -2.28 -11.97
CA LYS A 181 -3.49 -1.76 -11.14
C LYS A 181 -2.38 -1.14 -11.98
N ASP A 182 -2.24 -1.57 -13.23
CA ASP A 182 -1.12 -1.24 -14.10
C ASP A 182 -1.51 -0.38 -15.30
N GLY A 183 -2.68 0.27 -15.26
CA GLY A 183 -3.16 1.14 -16.33
C GLY A 183 -3.79 0.41 -17.52
N ARG A 184 -3.87 -0.93 -17.50
CA ARG A 184 -4.55 -1.71 -18.55
C ARG A 184 -5.98 -2.04 -18.15
N THR A 185 -6.91 -2.12 -19.09
CA THR A 185 -8.22 -2.70 -18.81
C THR A 185 -8.08 -4.20 -18.53
N TYR A 186 -8.32 -4.61 -17.28
CA TYR A 186 -8.31 -6.02 -16.89
C TYR A 186 -9.53 -6.76 -17.44
N VAL A 187 -9.38 -8.07 -17.64
CA VAL A 187 -10.42 -8.96 -18.16
C VAL A 187 -10.87 -9.91 -17.04
N HIS A 188 -12.18 -10.10 -16.89
CA HIS A 188 -12.72 -11.05 -15.93
C HIS A 188 -12.50 -12.49 -16.40
N CYS A 189 -11.92 -13.33 -15.55
CA CYS A 189 -11.83 -14.76 -15.80
C CYS A 189 -12.93 -15.50 -15.03
N GLN A 190 -13.90 -16.06 -15.75
CA GLN A 190 -15.03 -16.82 -15.17
C GLN A 190 -14.58 -17.99 -14.30
N LYS A 191 -13.56 -18.74 -14.74
CA LYS A 191 -13.07 -19.91 -13.99
C LYS A 191 -12.38 -19.52 -12.68
N CYS A 192 -11.65 -18.39 -12.67
CA CYS A 192 -10.97 -17.91 -11.48
C CYS A 192 -11.80 -16.93 -10.63
N GLN A 193 -12.97 -16.50 -11.14
CA GLN A 193 -13.85 -15.51 -10.51
C GLN A 193 -13.09 -14.25 -10.07
N ARG A 194 -12.22 -13.75 -10.96
CA ARG A 194 -11.41 -12.54 -10.72
C ARG A 194 -10.96 -11.91 -12.03
N CYS A 195 -10.73 -10.61 -11.98
CA CYS A 195 -10.08 -9.88 -13.05
C CYS A 195 -8.57 -10.12 -13.07
N VAL A 196 -8.01 -10.25 -14.28
CA VAL A 196 -6.59 -10.46 -14.53
C VAL A 196 -6.11 -9.54 -15.66
N LYS A 197 -4.79 -9.42 -15.81
CA LYS A 197 -4.20 -8.65 -16.90
C LYS A 197 -4.68 -9.20 -18.25
N PRO A 198 -4.87 -8.35 -19.28
CA PRO A 198 -5.32 -8.80 -20.59
C PRO A 198 -4.35 -9.77 -21.28
N THR A 199 -3.06 -9.75 -20.90
CA THR A 199 -2.04 -10.67 -21.40
C THR A 199 -2.02 -12.02 -20.67
N TRP A 200 -2.98 -12.28 -19.79
CA TRP A 200 -3.09 -13.52 -19.04
C TRP A 200 -4.27 -14.33 -19.54
N SER A 201 -4.11 -15.65 -19.59
CA SER A 201 -5.17 -16.60 -19.93
C SER A 201 -5.30 -17.64 -18.81
N HIS A 202 -6.47 -18.26 -18.70
CA HIS A 202 -6.69 -19.34 -17.76
C HIS A 202 -6.05 -20.63 -18.27
N CYS A 203 -5.03 -21.10 -17.57
CA CYS A 203 -4.42 -22.40 -17.84
C CYS A 203 -5.25 -23.51 -17.19
N ALA A 204 -5.74 -24.46 -18.00
CA ALA A 204 -6.50 -25.61 -17.51
C ALA A 204 -5.61 -26.54 -16.67
N THR A 205 -4.37 -26.79 -17.10
CA THR A 205 -3.40 -27.65 -16.41
C THR A 205 -3.07 -27.13 -15.02
N CYS A 206 -2.76 -25.83 -14.89
CA CYS A 206 -2.45 -25.23 -13.59
C CYS A 206 -3.68 -24.75 -12.81
N ASN A 207 -4.88 -24.84 -13.39
CA ASN A 207 -6.13 -24.29 -12.87
C ASN A 207 -6.00 -22.84 -12.33
N ARG A 208 -5.27 -22.00 -13.06
CA ARG A 208 -5.01 -20.60 -12.69
C ARG A 208 -4.78 -19.73 -13.91
N CYS A 209 -5.11 -18.45 -13.79
CA CYS A 209 -4.66 -17.46 -14.76
C CYS A 209 -3.15 -17.25 -14.63
N ALA A 210 -2.46 -17.26 -15.76
CA ALA A 210 -1.03 -16.99 -15.90
C ALA A 210 -0.75 -16.31 -17.25
N GLN A 211 0.50 -15.90 -17.49
CA GLN A 211 0.92 -15.47 -18.82
C GLN A 211 0.80 -16.63 -19.81
N THR A 212 0.56 -16.34 -21.09
CA THR A 212 0.35 -17.36 -22.13
C THR A 212 1.50 -18.35 -22.22
N ASP A 213 2.73 -17.90 -21.99
CA ASP A 213 3.96 -18.69 -22.19
C ASP A 213 4.55 -19.17 -20.85
N HIS A 214 3.71 -19.33 -19.83
CA HIS A 214 4.18 -19.82 -18.52
C HIS A 214 4.48 -21.32 -18.55
N ASP A 215 5.48 -21.71 -17.75
CA ASP A 215 5.76 -23.11 -17.47
C ASP A 215 4.69 -23.69 -16.52
N CYS A 216 4.12 -24.82 -16.94
CA CYS A 216 3.12 -25.57 -16.20
C CYS A 216 3.72 -26.60 -15.22
N SER A 217 5.04 -26.69 -15.12
CA SER A 217 5.74 -27.57 -14.20
C SER A 217 5.23 -27.43 -12.76
N GLU A 218 5.17 -28.55 -12.03
CA GLU A 218 4.77 -28.55 -10.63
C GLU A 218 5.70 -27.66 -9.81
N ILE A 219 5.17 -26.51 -9.37
CA ILE A 219 5.87 -25.67 -8.40
C ILE A 219 5.72 -26.35 -7.05
N VAL A 220 6.67 -27.23 -6.71
CA VAL A 220 6.77 -27.80 -5.36
C VAL A 220 6.95 -26.64 -4.39
N PHE A 221 5.92 -26.36 -3.58
CA PHE A 221 6.00 -25.33 -2.57
C PHE A 221 6.84 -25.85 -1.40
N SER A 222 8.15 -25.57 -1.44
CA SER A 222 9.11 -26.00 -0.43
C SER A 222 9.00 -25.23 0.89
N GLN A 223 8.28 -24.11 0.91
CA GLN A 223 8.12 -23.29 2.11
C GLN A 223 6.93 -23.72 2.97
N ALA A 224 6.98 -23.41 4.26
CA ALA A 224 5.85 -23.60 5.16
C ALA A 224 4.72 -22.60 4.86
N CYS A 225 3.47 -23.05 4.98
CA CYS A 225 2.29 -22.23 4.83
C CYS A 225 2.31 -21.05 5.81
N PHE A 226 2.11 -19.83 5.32
CA PHE A 226 2.11 -18.63 6.17
C PHE A 226 0.99 -18.58 7.23
N HIS A 227 -0.05 -19.42 7.11
CA HIS A 227 -1.14 -19.51 8.08
C HIS A 227 -0.92 -20.62 9.11
N CYS A 228 -0.83 -21.88 8.68
CA CYS A 228 -0.73 -23.02 9.59
C CYS A 228 0.70 -23.50 9.86
N LYS A 229 1.70 -22.95 9.16
CA LYS A 229 3.11 -23.34 9.24
C LYS A 229 3.42 -24.77 8.78
N GLU A 230 2.46 -25.46 8.16
CA GLU A 230 2.69 -26.78 7.55
C GLU A 230 3.26 -26.65 6.13
N PRO A 231 4.17 -27.54 5.70
CA PRO A 231 4.76 -27.50 4.37
C PRO A 231 3.77 -27.91 3.25
N GLY A 232 4.19 -27.72 1.99
CA GLY A 232 3.51 -28.28 0.83
C GLY A 232 2.35 -27.47 0.26
N HIS A 233 1.97 -26.33 0.86
CA HIS A 233 0.90 -25.48 0.33
C HIS A 233 1.05 -24.00 0.69
N LYS A 234 0.50 -23.11 -0.15
CA LYS A 234 0.44 -21.67 0.14
C LYS A 234 -0.76 -21.35 1.05
N LYS A 235 -0.75 -20.21 1.74
CA LYS A 235 -1.90 -19.74 2.58
C LYS A 235 -3.24 -19.77 1.84
N ARG A 236 -3.24 -19.54 0.53
CA ARG A 236 -4.44 -19.54 -0.32
C ARG A 236 -5.03 -20.94 -0.58
N GLU A 237 -4.27 -22.00 -0.32
CA GLU A 237 -4.60 -23.42 -0.46
C GLU A 237 -4.62 -24.11 0.92
N CYS A 238 -4.56 -23.32 2.01
CA CYS A 238 -4.45 -23.87 3.36
C CYS A 238 -5.79 -24.39 3.86
N PRO A 239 -5.91 -25.69 4.21
CA PRO A 239 -7.16 -26.30 4.64
C PRO A 239 -7.67 -25.72 5.97
N LYS A 240 -6.77 -25.10 6.75
CA LYS A 240 -7.11 -24.44 8.02
C LYS A 240 -7.59 -23.00 7.84
N VAL A 241 -7.64 -22.48 6.62
CA VAL A 241 -8.15 -21.13 6.34
C VAL A 241 -9.59 -21.21 5.84
N ASN A 242 -10.44 -20.33 6.38
CA ASN A 242 -11.78 -20.14 5.82
C ASN A 242 -11.69 -19.46 4.45
N HIS A 243 -11.78 -20.26 3.39
CA HIS A 243 -11.70 -19.78 2.01
C HIS A 243 -12.88 -18.89 1.60
N ALA A 244 -14.06 -19.12 2.16
CA ALA A 244 -15.23 -18.26 1.92
C ALA A 244 -14.98 -16.85 2.50
N GLU A 245 -14.43 -16.77 3.71
CA GLU A 245 -14.04 -15.50 4.33
C GLU A 245 -12.92 -14.79 3.55
N LEU A 246 -11.92 -15.53 3.05
CA LEU A 246 -10.87 -14.96 2.18
C LEU A 246 -11.42 -14.41 0.86
N GLN A 247 -12.37 -15.12 0.24
CA GLN A 247 -13.02 -14.67 -0.99
C GLN A 247 -13.90 -13.45 -0.74
N LEU A 248 -14.64 -13.42 0.37
CA LEU A 248 -15.44 -12.26 0.78
C LEU A 248 -14.56 -11.02 1.01
N LYS A 249 -13.43 -11.18 1.72
CA LYS A 249 -12.44 -10.10 1.93
C LYS A 249 -11.86 -9.56 0.63
N ARG A 250 -11.68 -10.42 -0.38
CA ARG A 250 -11.22 -10.03 -1.72
C ARG A 250 -12.29 -9.29 -2.51
N LYS A 251 -13.56 -9.72 -2.42
CA LYS A 251 -14.70 -9.06 -3.07
C LYS A 251 -15.02 -7.69 -2.46
N MET A 252 -14.85 -7.53 -1.14
CA MET A 252 -15.24 -6.33 -0.42
C MET A 252 -14.22 -5.17 -0.42
N GLY A 253 -13.03 -5.31 -1.01
CA GLY A 253 -12.08 -4.19 -1.11
C GLY A 253 -11.82 -3.43 0.20
N VAL A 254 -11.68 -4.17 1.32
CA VAL A 254 -11.41 -3.75 2.73
C VAL A 254 -12.65 -3.67 3.65
N LYS A 255 -12.64 -4.52 4.70
CA LYS A 255 -12.93 -4.19 6.12
C LYS A 255 -12.72 -5.44 6.99
N THR A 256 -11.53 -5.62 7.57
CA THR A 256 -11.41 -6.41 8.80
C THR A 256 -11.50 -5.48 9.98
N LYS A 257 -12.59 -5.57 10.76
CA LYS A 257 -12.60 -5.10 12.15
C LYS A 257 -11.38 -5.67 12.86
N SER A 258 -10.58 -4.82 13.49
CA SER A 258 -9.44 -5.23 14.29
C SER A 258 -9.87 -6.34 15.26
N ARG A 259 -9.29 -7.54 15.17
CA ARG A 259 -9.32 -8.44 16.33
C ARG A 259 -8.45 -7.80 17.40
N LYS A 260 -9.08 -7.20 18.41
CA LYS A 260 -8.40 -6.88 19.68
C LYS A 260 -7.66 -8.14 20.09
N LYS A 261 -6.32 -8.12 20.07
CA LYS A 261 -5.52 -9.17 20.68
C LYS A 261 -5.90 -9.19 22.16
N LEU A 262 -6.65 -10.20 22.59
CA LEU A 262 -6.77 -10.52 24.00
C LEU A 262 -5.35 -10.70 24.52
N LYS A 263 -4.94 -9.87 25.48
CA LYS A 263 -3.73 -10.07 26.26
C LYS A 263 -3.83 -11.47 26.86
N ARG A 264 -2.91 -12.37 26.51
CA ARG A 264 -2.66 -13.56 27.34
C ARG A 264 -1.88 -13.06 28.55
N ALA A 265 -2.53 -13.12 29.70
CA ALA A 265 -1.89 -12.99 30.99
C ALA A 265 -1.22 -14.33 31.36
N LYS A 266 -0.12 -14.20 32.10
CA LYS A 266 0.86 -15.19 32.57
C LYS A 266 1.96 -15.53 31.57
#